data_AF-A0A7V1AP28-F1
#
_entry.id   AF-A0A7V1AP28-F1
#
_cell.length_a   1.000
_cell.length_b   1.000
_cell.length_c   1.000
_cell.angle_alpha   90.00
_cell.angle_beta   90.00
_cell.angle_gamma   90.00
#
_symmetry.space_group_name_H-M   'P 1'
#
loop_
_entity.id
_entity.type
_entity.pdbx_description
1 polymer ?
#
loop_
_entity_poly.entity_id
_entity_poly.type
_entity_poly.pdbx_seq_one_letter_code
_entity_poly.pdbx_strand_id
1 'polypeptide(L)' 'VREFSDGFEVTGPTKLKEARVKTYGDHRIAMSLAVAALMAEGTTQLLGDRWVQISYPAFFEDLFRVTEDTG' A
#
# COMPACT_ATOMS: atom_id res chain seq x y z
N VAL A 1 -8.90 12.81 -5.71
CA VAL A 1 -10.04 11.93 -5.37
C VAL A 1 -11.25 12.81 -5.11
N ARG A 2 -12.44 12.35 -5.48
CA ARG A 2 -13.72 12.98 -5.12
C ARG A 2 -14.58 11.95 -4.40
N GLU A 3 -15.07 12.28 -3.21
CA GLU A 3 -15.92 11.39 -2.41
C GLU A 3 -17.40 11.65 -2.67
N PHE A 4 -18.20 10.59 -2.61
CA PHE A 4 -19.66 10.58 -2.74
C PHE A 4 -20.26 9.77 -1.58
N SER A 5 -21.58 9.81 -1.41
CA SER A 5 -22.26 9.07 -0.32
C SER A 5 -22.13 7.55 -0.40
N ASP A 6 -21.87 7.01 -1.58
CA ASP A 6 -21.82 5.58 -1.89
C ASP A 6 -20.45 5.12 -2.40
N GLY A 7 -19.44 6.00 -2.41
CA GLY A 7 -18.11 5.66 -2.90
C GLY A 7 -17.22 6.87 -3.19
N PHE A 8 -16.27 6.69 -4.11
CA PHE A 8 -15.35 7.75 -4.53
C PHE A 8 -14.86 7.54 -5.95
N GLU A 9 -14.48 8.63 -6.60
CA GLU A 9 -13.87 8.68 -7.93
C GLU A 9 -12.36 8.98 -7.81
N VAL A 10 -11.56 8.19 -8.51
CA VAL A 10 -10.10 8.36 -8.64
C VAL A 10 -9.77 8.75 -10.07
N THR A 11 -9.14 9.91 -10.24
CA THR A 11 -8.64 10.36 -11.55
C THR A 11 -7.17 10.01 -11.67
N GLY A 12 -6.80 9.29 -12.73
CA GLY A 12 -5.42 8.95 -13.07
C GLY A 12 -5.13 9.12 -14.56
N PRO A 13 -3.88 8.85 -15.00
CA PRO A 13 -2.76 8.41 -14.19
C PRO A 13 -2.19 9.54 -13.32
N THR A 14 -1.71 9.20 -12.12
CA THR A 14 -0.99 10.13 -11.23
C THR A 14 0.25 9.42 -10.72
N LYS A 15 1.42 10.06 -10.83
CA LYS A 15 2.66 9.56 -10.25
C LYS A 15 2.57 9.62 -8.72
N LEU A 16 2.81 8.50 -8.07
CA LEU A 16 2.84 8.42 -6.62
C LEU A 16 4.17 8.97 -6.11
N LYS A 17 4.10 9.74 -5.02
CA LYS A 17 5.27 10.27 -4.32
C LYS A 17 5.50 9.48 -3.03
N GLU A 18 6.71 9.54 -2.53
CA GLU A 18 7.05 9.04 -1.21
C GLU A 18 6.22 9.73 -0.11
N ALA A 19 5.83 8.95 0.89
CA ALA A 19 5.06 9.47 2.01
C ALA A 19 5.29 8.65 3.29
N ARG A 20 4.89 9.22 4.44
CA ARG A 20 4.74 8.48 5.70
C ARG A 20 3.25 8.27 5.94
N VAL A 21 2.77 7.04 5.82
CA VAL A 21 1.33 6.72 5.81
C VAL A 21 0.95 5.90 7.03
N LYS A 22 -0.21 6.18 7.63
CA LYS A 22 -0.76 5.41 8.75
C LYS A 22 -1.78 4.40 8.22
N THR A 23 -1.75 3.18 8.75
CA THR A 23 -2.67 2.10 8.33
C THR A 23 -3.97 2.05 9.13
N TYR A 24 -4.08 2.85 10.20
CA TYR A 24 -5.24 2.97 11.08
C TYR A 24 -5.77 1.64 11.64
N GLY A 25 -4.92 0.61 11.74
CA GLY A 25 -5.33 -0.69 12.28
C GLY A 25 -6.01 -1.63 11.29
N ASP A 26 -6.14 -1.24 10.01
CA ASP A 26 -6.75 -2.07 8.97
C ASP A 26 -5.66 -2.74 8.12
N HIS A 27 -5.65 -4.07 8.11
CA HIS A 27 -4.70 -4.87 7.33
C HIS A 27 -4.85 -4.69 5.83
N ARG A 28 -6.07 -4.41 5.33
CA ARG A 28 -6.33 -4.15 3.91
C ARG A 28 -5.74 -2.83 3.49
N ILE A 29 -5.87 -1.79 4.33
CA ILE A 29 -5.22 -0.49 4.09
C ILE A 29 -3.70 -0.68 4.08
N ALA A 30 -3.15 -1.43 5.04
CA ALA A 30 -1.73 -1.71 5.11
C ALA A 30 -1.20 -2.42 3.85
N MET A 31 -1.85 -3.51 3.41
CA MET A 31 -1.46 -4.25 2.20
C MET A 31 -1.61 -3.40 0.93
N SER A 32 -2.71 -2.66 0.79
CA SER A 32 -2.96 -1.81 -0.39
C SER A 32 -1.90 -0.71 -0.52
N LEU A 33 -1.53 -0.07 0.59
CA LEU A 33 -0.49 0.95 0.62
C LEU A 33 0.92 0.36 0.38
N ALA A 34 1.17 -0.88 0.79
CA ALA A 34 2.45 -1.55 0.54
C ALA A 34 2.67 -1.80 -0.96
N VAL A 35 1.63 -2.25 -1.67
CA VAL A 35 1.67 -2.40 -3.13
C VAL A 35 1.82 -1.04 -3.81
N ALA A 36 1.08 -0.02 -3.37
CA ALA A 36 1.19 1.34 -3.92
C ALA A 36 2.60 1.94 -3.73
N ALA A 37 3.26 1.63 -2.61
CA ALA A 37 4.61 2.10 -2.30
C ALA A 37 5.66 1.60 -3.30
N LEU A 38 5.47 0.43 -3.91
CA LEU A 38 6.38 -0.10 -4.95
C LEU A 38 6.42 0.78 -6.21
N MET A 39 5.36 1.55 -6.45
CA MET A 39 5.23 2.44 -7.61
C MET A 39 5.54 3.91 -7.27
N ALA A 40 5.86 4.22 -6.01
CA ALA A 40 6.13 5.59 -5.58
C ALA A 40 7.54 6.03 -5.98
N GLU A 41 7.68 7.28 -6.39
CA GLU A 41 8.98 7.92 -6.56
C GLU A 41 9.60 8.14 -5.17
N GLY A 42 10.54 7.27 -4.77
CA GLY A 42 11.23 7.33 -3.48
C GLY A 42 10.69 6.34 -2.43
N THR A 43 11.18 6.46 -1.18
CA THR A 43 10.86 5.50 -0.11
C THR A 43 9.62 5.91 0.69
N THR A 44 8.54 5.14 0.54
CA THR A 44 7.34 5.28 1.40
C THR A 44 7.50 4.49 2.70
N GLN A 45 7.18 5.11 3.84
CA GLN A 45 7.17 4.45 5.15
C GLN A 45 5.73 4.14 5.58
N LEU A 46 5.42 2.86 5.82
CA LEU A 46 4.15 2.43 6.38
C LEU A 46 4.23 2.35 7.90
N LEU A 47 3.36 3.11 8.59
CA LEU A 47 3.23 3.09 10.04
C LEU A 47 2.11 2.12 10.44
N GLY A 48 2.48 0.97 11.01
CA GLY A 48 1.54 -0.08 11.41
C GLY A 48 1.43 -1.24 10.41
N ASP A 49 2.56 -1.65 9.86
CA ASP A 49 2.74 -2.88 9.08
C ASP A 49 2.37 -4.17 9.85
N ARG A 50 2.49 -4.16 11.19
CA ARG A 50 2.10 -5.31 12.04
C ARG A 50 0.67 -5.83 11.83
N TRP A 51 -0.25 -4.97 11.37
CA TRP A 51 -1.66 -5.37 11.18
C TRP A 51 -1.81 -6.38 10.04
N VAL A 52 -0.91 -6.36 9.05
CA VAL A 52 -0.88 -7.32 7.95
C VAL A 52 -0.78 -8.76 8.45
N GLN A 53 0.00 -8.99 9.51
CA GLN A 53 0.23 -10.33 10.06
C GLN A 53 -1.03 -11.00 10.62
N ILE A 54 -2.09 -10.22 10.93
CA ILE A 54 -3.34 -10.79 11.42
C ILE A 54 -4.07 -11.55 10.30
N SER A 55 -4.08 -11.01 9.08
CA SER A 55 -4.81 -11.59 7.95
C SER A 55 -3.92 -12.41 7.02
N TYR A 56 -2.67 -12.00 6.84
CA TYR A 56 -1.74 -12.60 5.89
C TYR A 56 -0.29 -12.48 6.38
N PRO A 57 0.16 -13.39 7.26
CA PRO A 57 1.51 -13.37 7.82
C PRO A 57 2.65 -13.33 6.79
N ALA A 58 2.51 -14.07 5.68
CA ALA A 58 3.54 -14.19 4.64
C ALA A 58 3.45 -13.09 3.56
N PHE A 59 2.60 -12.07 3.72
CA PHE A 59 2.36 -11.06 2.68
C PHE A 59 3.63 -10.37 2.17
N PHE A 60 4.51 -9.91 3.06
CA PHE A 60 5.73 -9.21 2.63
C PHE A 60 6.74 -10.16 1.99
N GLU A 61 6.83 -11.40 2.46
CA GLU A 61 7.68 -12.43 1.83
C GLU A 61 7.22 -12.70 0.40
N ASP A 62 5.91 -12.91 0.20
CA ASP A 62 5.34 -13.09 -1.12
C ASP A 62 5.50 -11.84 -2.00
N LEU A 63 5.29 -10.64 -1.43
CA LEU A 63 5.46 -9.39 -2.14
C LEU A 63 6.90 -9.22 -2.65
N PHE A 64 7.89 -9.46 -1.80
CA PHE A 64 9.29 -9.37 -2.19
C PHE A 64 9.64 -10.44 -3.22
N ARG A 65 9.20 -11.68 -3.02
CA ARG A 65 9.43 -12.78 -3.96
C ARG A 65 8.96 -12.44 -5.38
N VAL A 66 7.81 -11.80 -5.55
CA VAL A 66 7.31 -11.44 -6.88
C VAL A 66 7.94 -10.16 -7.45
N THR A 67 8.49 -9.29 -6.61
CA THR A 67 9.13 -8.05 -7.09
C THR A 67 10.63 -8.18 -7.33
N GLU A 68 11.32 -9.08 -6.63
CA GLU A 68 12.76 -9.33 -6.80
C GLU A 68 13.06 -10.03 -8.13
N ASP A 69 12.11 -10.83 -8.66
CA ASP A 69 12.21 -11.45 -9.99
C ASP A 69 12.03 -10.44 -11.15
N THR A 70 11.75 -9.16 -10.87
CA THR A 70 11.53 -8.12 -11.89
C THR A 70 12.78 -7.23 -12.11
N GLY A 71 13.96 -7.69 -11.68
CA GLY A 71 15.26 -7.03 -11.88
C GLY A 71 15.93 -7.34 -13.21
#